data_AF-A0A812KP75-F1
#
_entry.id   AF-A0A812KP75-F1
#
_cell.length_a   1.000
_cell.length_b   1.000
_cell.length_c   1.000
_cell.angle_alpha   90.00
_cell.angle_beta   90.00
_cell.angle_gamma   90.00
#
_symmetry.space_group_name_H-M   'P 1'
#
loop_
_entity.id
_entity.type
_entity.pdbx_description
1 polymer ?
#
loop_
_entity_poly.entity_id
_entity_poly.type
_entity_poly.pdbx_seq_one_letter_code
_entity_poly.pdbx_strand_id
1 'polypeptide(L)'
;MNPRALREMRGGPAPPKKEGHFWQELFSAGSMIVPSLYLVFMVDLTRLPILMMTVATCVHCLASASYHCQCAYYTTDPNWDHLKSPLRTADMCFIHVCMFAYCCAVSPGLWFPVASFATNSSCVLLLLYRRLHCIPGSKADSYRVIACILLYTSAMLWRGDIGNYAGVMASYGLGGYLWIRNEKLGHWGHGLFHLMLVPCTYCVVQSASMPQ
;
A
#
# COMPACT_ATOMS: atom_id res chain seq x y z
N MET A 1 -6.02 10.20 38.98
CA MET A 1 -7.34 10.66 38.47
C MET A 1 -7.28 10.62 36.94
N ASN A 2 -8.22 9.93 36.26
CA ASN A 2 -8.18 9.72 34.80
C ASN A 2 -8.44 11.05 34.06
N PRO A 3 -7.55 11.53 33.17
CA PRO A 3 -7.73 12.78 32.44
C PRO A 3 -9.03 12.85 31.60
N ARG A 4 -9.57 11.71 31.17
CA ARG A 4 -10.88 11.64 30.49
C ARG A 4 -12.03 12.02 31.41
N ALA A 5 -12.03 11.52 32.65
CA ALA A 5 -13.09 11.80 33.63
C ALA A 5 -13.14 13.28 34.02
N LEU A 6 -11.99 13.96 34.05
CA LEU A 6 -11.90 15.41 34.28
C LEU A 6 -12.42 16.25 33.11
N ARG A 7 -12.45 15.71 31.89
CA ARG A 7 -12.98 16.39 30.70
C ARG A 7 -14.50 16.26 30.59
N GLU A 8 -15.03 15.09 30.93
CA GLU A 8 -16.48 14.82 30.95
C GLU A 8 -17.18 15.65 32.03
N MET A 9 -16.55 15.85 33.19
CA MET A 9 -17.08 16.70 34.26
C MET A 9 -17.13 18.21 33.91
N ARG A 10 -16.45 18.67 32.85
CA ARG A 10 -16.40 20.10 32.49
C ARG A 10 -17.45 20.54 31.48
N GLY A 11 -18.35 19.65 31.04
CA GLY A 11 -19.41 20.02 30.08
C GLY A 11 -18.87 20.66 28.79
N GLY A 12 -17.63 20.32 28.41
CA GLY A 12 -17.01 20.87 27.21
C GLY A 12 -17.84 20.49 25.98
N PRO A 13 -17.89 21.36 24.94
CA PRO A 13 -18.61 21.06 23.71
C PRO A 13 -18.15 19.70 23.17
N ALA A 14 -19.11 18.87 22.76
CA ALA A 14 -18.80 17.57 22.15
C ALA A 14 -17.76 17.79 21.04
N PRO A 15 -16.71 16.93 20.95
CA PRO A 15 -15.73 17.07 19.89
C PRO A 15 -16.46 17.11 18.54
N PRO A 16 -16.03 17.98 17.61
CA PRO A 16 -16.67 18.09 16.31
C PRO A 16 -16.79 16.70 15.69
N LYS A 17 -18.00 16.33 15.24
CA LYS A 17 -18.21 15.09 14.50
C LYS A 17 -17.22 15.09 13.35
N LYS A 18 -16.36 14.06 13.27
CA LYS A 18 -15.49 13.89 12.10
C LYS A 18 -16.38 13.90 10.87
N GLU A 19 -16.15 14.86 9.97
CA GLU A 19 -16.85 14.88 8.70
C GLU A 19 -16.59 13.55 8.00
N GLY A 20 -17.66 12.93 7.50
CA GLY A 20 -17.54 11.63 6.89
C GLY A 20 -16.71 11.69 5.60
N HIS A 21 -15.66 10.88 5.49
CA HIS A 21 -14.79 10.80 4.30
C HIS A 21 -15.29 9.81 3.23
N PHE A 22 -16.60 9.63 3.11
CA PHE A 22 -17.21 8.58 2.29
C PHE A 22 -16.74 8.63 0.83
N TRP A 23 -16.81 9.81 0.20
CA TRP A 23 -16.45 9.99 -1.21
C TRP A 23 -14.95 9.82 -1.46
N GLN A 24 -14.12 10.25 -0.50
CA GLN A 24 -12.67 10.10 -0.57
C GLN A 24 -12.23 8.64 -0.45
N GLU A 25 -12.90 7.86 0.40
CA GLU A 25 -12.67 6.42 0.53
C GLU A 25 -13.15 5.68 -0.72
N LEU A 26 -14.31 6.02 -1.30
CA LEU A 26 -14.74 5.46 -2.59
C LEU A 26 -13.79 5.81 -3.74
N PHE A 27 -13.29 7.04 -3.78
CA PHE A 27 -12.28 7.44 -4.75
C PHE A 27 -10.98 6.63 -4.58
N SER A 28 -10.56 6.41 -3.33
CA SER A 28 -9.38 5.59 -3.01
C SER A 28 -9.58 4.13 -3.43
N ALA A 29 -10.80 3.58 -3.27
CA ALA A 29 -11.13 2.24 -3.77
C ALA A 29 -11.09 2.17 -5.30
N GLY A 30 -11.69 3.15 -5.98
CA GLY A 30 -11.71 3.22 -7.44
C GLY A 30 -10.31 3.39 -8.04
N SER A 31 -9.44 4.19 -7.42
CA SER A 31 -8.08 4.42 -7.91
C SER A 31 -7.18 3.18 -7.80
N MET A 32 -7.48 2.22 -6.92
CA MET A 32 -6.78 0.93 -6.86
C MET A 32 -7.04 0.02 -8.06
N ILE A 33 -8.12 0.26 -8.82
CA ILE A 33 -8.44 -0.53 -10.01
C ILE A 33 -7.47 -0.19 -11.16
N VAL A 34 -7.05 1.08 -11.25
CA VAL A 34 -6.30 1.61 -12.40
C VAL A 34 -4.95 0.89 -12.63
N PRO A 35 -4.09 0.65 -11.61
CA PRO A 35 -2.86 -0.11 -11.79
C PRO A 35 -3.09 -1.55 -12.29
N SER A 36 -4.16 -2.20 -11.83
CA SER A 36 -4.51 -3.56 -12.24
C SER A 36 -4.94 -3.61 -13.72
N LEU A 37 -5.81 -2.67 -14.15
CA LEU A 37 -6.22 -2.59 -15.55
C LEU A 37 -5.02 -2.29 -16.46
N TYR A 38 -4.12 -1.41 -16.04
CA TYR A 38 -2.90 -1.13 -16.77
C TYR A 38 -2.08 -2.41 -17.00
N LEU A 39 -1.84 -3.21 -15.95
CA LEU A 39 -1.08 -4.46 -16.07
C LEU A 39 -1.76 -5.51 -16.96
N VAL A 40 -3.08 -5.67 -16.84
CA VAL A 40 -3.82 -6.68 -17.60
C VAL A 40 -3.86 -6.36 -19.10
N PHE A 41 -3.98 -5.07 -19.46
CA PHE A 41 -4.16 -4.68 -20.87
C PHE A 41 -2.88 -4.28 -21.58
N MET A 42 -1.86 -3.79 -20.87
CA MET A 42 -0.68 -3.18 -21.49
C MET A 42 0.58 -4.03 -21.40
N VAL A 43 0.53 -5.21 -20.75
CA VAL A 43 1.73 -6.00 -20.44
C VAL A 43 1.64 -7.40 -21.02
N ASP A 44 2.75 -7.86 -21.60
CA ASP A 44 2.92 -9.23 -22.05
C ASP A 44 3.07 -10.17 -20.84
N LEU A 45 2.06 -11.02 -20.63
CA LEU A 45 1.97 -11.96 -19.51
C LEU A 45 2.63 -13.32 -19.80
N THR A 46 3.32 -13.49 -20.93
CA THR A 46 4.02 -14.75 -21.26
C THR A 46 5.24 -15.00 -20.36
N ARG A 47 5.83 -13.94 -19.80
CA ARG A 47 6.98 -14.04 -18.88
C ARG A 47 6.50 -14.30 -17.46
N LEU A 48 6.87 -15.45 -16.90
CA LEU A 48 6.44 -15.88 -15.55
C LEU A 48 6.64 -14.81 -14.45
N PRO A 49 7.78 -14.11 -14.33
CA PRO A 49 7.94 -13.10 -13.29
C PRO A 49 6.97 -11.92 -13.43
N ILE A 50 6.65 -11.53 -14.66
CA ILE A 50 5.69 -10.47 -14.96
C ILE A 50 4.26 -10.96 -14.68
N LEU A 51 3.93 -12.20 -15.02
CA LEU A 51 2.65 -12.82 -14.65
C LEU A 51 2.45 -12.84 -13.13
N MET A 52 3.46 -13.29 -12.37
CA MET A 52 3.42 -13.32 -10.91
C MET A 52 3.20 -11.92 -10.33
N MET A 53 3.91 -10.93 -10.86
CA MET A 53 3.75 -9.52 -10.50
C MET A 53 2.31 -9.04 -10.77
N THR A 54 1.78 -9.28 -11.96
CA THR A 54 0.42 -8.88 -12.35
C THR A 54 -0.63 -9.50 -11.44
N VAL A 55 -0.54 -10.81 -11.17
CA VAL A 55 -1.48 -11.50 -10.28
C VAL A 55 -1.39 -10.93 -8.86
N ALA A 56 -0.19 -10.74 -8.32
CA ALA A 56 0.00 -10.19 -6.98
C ALA A 56 -0.55 -8.75 -6.86
N THR A 57 -0.35 -7.91 -7.87
CA THR A 57 -0.93 -6.56 -7.92
C THR A 57 -2.45 -6.61 -7.95
N CYS A 58 -3.06 -7.43 -8.81
CA CYS A 58 -4.52 -7.54 -8.89
C CYS A 58 -5.13 -7.98 -7.55
N VAL A 59 -4.52 -8.96 -6.88
CA VAL A 59 -5.00 -9.45 -5.57
C VAL A 59 -4.85 -8.38 -4.49
N HIS A 60 -3.70 -7.68 -4.44
CA HIS A 60 -3.49 -6.56 -3.53
C HIS A 60 -4.50 -5.43 -3.77
N CYS A 61 -4.67 -5.00 -5.03
CA CYS A 61 -5.59 -3.94 -5.41
C CYS A 61 -7.04 -4.29 -5.03
N LEU A 62 -7.46 -5.54 -5.21
CA LEU A 62 -8.78 -6.00 -4.78
C LEU A 62 -8.94 -5.93 -3.25
N ALA A 63 -7.93 -6.39 -2.50
CA ALA A 63 -7.96 -6.33 -1.04
C ALA A 63 -8.00 -4.88 -0.52
N SER A 64 -7.19 -4.00 -1.11
CA SER A 64 -7.15 -2.57 -0.77
C SER A 64 -8.46 -1.85 -1.12
N ALA A 65 -9.00 -2.08 -2.33
CA ALA A 65 -10.29 -1.53 -2.72
C ALA A 65 -11.41 -1.99 -1.76
N SER A 66 -11.41 -3.26 -1.36
CA SER A 66 -12.36 -3.80 -0.39
C SER A 66 -12.22 -3.14 0.98
N TYR A 67 -10.99 -2.91 1.45
CA TYR A 67 -10.71 -2.19 2.69
C TYR A 67 -11.25 -0.74 2.63
N HIS A 68 -11.01 -0.02 1.54
CA HIS A 68 -11.54 1.33 1.36
C HIS A 68 -13.07 1.38 1.27
N CYS A 69 -13.71 0.44 0.57
CA CYS A 69 -15.17 0.31 0.59
C CYS A 69 -15.71 0.08 2.01
N GLN A 70 -15.01 -0.73 2.83
CA GLN A 70 -15.38 -0.90 4.24
C GLN A 70 -15.19 0.38 5.05
N CYS A 71 -14.10 1.13 4.84
CA CYS A 71 -13.89 2.43 5.47
C CYS A 71 -14.98 3.45 5.08
N ALA A 72 -15.38 3.47 3.81
CA ALA A 72 -16.50 4.29 3.34
C ALA A 72 -17.81 3.88 4.07
N TYR A 73 -18.12 2.58 4.12
CA TYR A 73 -19.33 2.08 4.75
C TYR A 73 -19.43 2.44 6.25
N TYR A 74 -18.34 2.30 7.00
CA TYR A 74 -18.30 2.60 8.44
C TYR A 74 -17.86 4.04 8.77
N THR A 75 -17.81 4.94 7.79
CA THR A 75 -17.34 6.32 7.99
C THR A 75 -18.14 7.09 9.05
N THR A 76 -19.43 6.78 9.22
CA THR A 76 -20.31 7.43 10.18
C THR A 76 -20.35 6.75 11.55
N ASP A 77 -19.73 5.57 11.70
CA ASP A 77 -19.71 4.82 12.95
C ASP A 77 -18.58 5.34 13.87
N PRO A 78 -18.91 5.98 15.01
CA PRO A 78 -17.90 6.50 15.94
C PRO A 78 -17.08 5.42 16.65
N ASN A 79 -17.54 4.16 16.66
CA ASN A 79 -16.87 3.04 17.29
C ASN A 79 -15.99 2.25 16.32
N TRP A 80 -16.01 2.59 15.03
CA TRP A 80 -15.21 1.91 14.02
C TRP A 80 -13.73 2.26 14.14
N ASP A 81 -12.91 1.22 14.27
CA ASP A 81 -11.44 1.32 14.25
C ASP A 81 -10.90 0.61 13.02
N HIS A 82 -10.66 1.38 11.95
CA HIS A 82 -10.10 0.89 10.69
C HIS A 82 -8.76 0.15 10.88
N LEU A 83 -7.98 0.45 11.93
CA LEU A 83 -6.70 -0.22 12.19
C LEU A 83 -6.85 -1.67 12.67
N LYS A 84 -8.05 -2.05 13.12
CA LYS A 84 -8.39 -3.41 13.55
C LYS A 84 -9.11 -4.22 12.46
N SER A 85 -9.40 -3.60 11.32
CA SER A 85 -10.10 -4.25 10.21
C SER A 85 -9.33 -5.48 9.70
N PRO A 86 -10.01 -6.62 9.47
CA PRO A 86 -9.42 -7.76 8.78
C PRO A 86 -9.06 -7.43 7.33
N LEU A 87 -9.82 -6.55 6.66
CA LEU A 87 -9.52 -6.12 5.29
C LEU A 87 -8.25 -5.25 5.24
N ARG A 88 -8.01 -4.42 6.27
CA ARG A 88 -6.72 -3.72 6.42
C ARG A 88 -5.58 -4.71 6.55
N THR A 89 -5.74 -5.75 7.38
CA THR A 89 -4.71 -6.80 7.52
C THR A 89 -4.47 -7.49 6.17
N ALA A 90 -5.52 -7.85 5.44
CA ALA A 90 -5.40 -8.47 4.13
C ALA A 90 -4.68 -7.55 3.13
N ASP A 91 -5.09 -6.28 3.03
CA ASP A 91 -4.45 -5.26 2.19
C ASP A 91 -2.93 -5.15 2.48
N MET A 92 -2.58 -5.00 3.76
CA MET A 92 -1.19 -4.90 4.21
C MET A 92 -0.40 -6.22 4.01
N CYS A 93 -1.03 -7.39 4.09
CA CYS A 93 -0.36 -8.65 3.76
C CYS A 93 -0.09 -8.76 2.26
N PHE A 94 -1.08 -8.41 1.43
CA PHE A 94 -0.95 -8.53 -0.02
C PHE A 94 -0.03 -7.48 -0.63
N ILE A 95 0.14 -6.29 -0.04
CA ILE A 95 1.19 -5.36 -0.51
C ILE A 95 2.58 -5.98 -0.33
N HIS A 96 2.83 -6.72 0.74
CA HIS A 96 4.11 -7.42 0.93
C HIS A 96 4.31 -8.56 -0.07
N VAL A 97 3.25 -9.31 -0.40
CA VAL A 97 3.29 -10.32 -1.48
C VAL A 97 3.57 -9.64 -2.83
N CYS A 98 2.94 -8.49 -3.09
CA CYS A 98 3.18 -7.66 -4.26
C CYS A 98 4.65 -7.20 -4.35
N MET A 99 5.21 -6.65 -3.26
CA MET A 99 6.62 -6.23 -3.22
C MET A 99 7.60 -7.40 -3.45
N PHE A 100 7.28 -8.59 -2.95
CA PHE A 100 8.06 -9.79 -3.25
C PHE A 100 8.02 -10.13 -4.75
N ALA A 101 6.83 -10.15 -5.36
CA ALA A 101 6.69 -10.40 -6.79
C ALA A 101 7.40 -9.35 -7.65
N TYR A 102 7.34 -8.07 -7.25
CA TYR A 102 8.07 -6.97 -7.91
C TYR A 102 9.56 -7.23 -7.85
N CYS A 103 10.08 -7.64 -6.68
CA CYS A 103 11.48 -7.99 -6.51
C CYS A 103 11.89 -9.16 -7.42
N CYS A 104 11.11 -10.24 -7.47
CA CYS A 104 11.35 -11.34 -8.39
C CYS A 104 11.40 -10.89 -9.86
N ALA A 105 10.52 -9.98 -10.26
CA ALA A 105 10.44 -9.51 -11.64
C ALA A 105 11.67 -8.68 -12.07
N VAL A 106 12.27 -7.91 -11.15
CA VAL A 106 13.34 -6.95 -11.48
C VAL A 106 14.74 -7.40 -11.08
N SER A 107 14.87 -8.55 -10.41
CA SER A 107 16.16 -9.02 -9.91
C SER A 107 16.95 -9.77 -10.97
N PRO A 108 18.27 -9.50 -11.13
CA PRO A 108 19.15 -10.23 -12.05
C PRO A 108 19.58 -11.62 -11.51
N GLY A 109 19.18 -12.00 -10.29
CA GLY A 109 19.58 -13.25 -9.64
C GLY A 109 18.81 -13.52 -8.35
N LEU A 110 19.21 -14.53 -7.59
CA LEU A 110 18.44 -15.04 -6.45
C LEU A 110 18.62 -14.28 -5.13
N TRP A 111 19.68 -13.49 -4.97
CA TRP A 111 19.99 -12.81 -3.71
C TRP A 111 18.89 -11.84 -3.25
N PHE A 112 18.41 -10.98 -4.15
CA PHE A 112 17.35 -10.01 -3.86
C PHE A 112 16.00 -10.69 -3.58
N PRO A 113 15.52 -11.67 -4.39
CA PRO A 113 14.32 -12.43 -4.07
C PRO A 113 14.37 -13.14 -2.72
N VAL A 114 15.50 -13.76 -2.35
CA VAL A 114 15.66 -14.43 -1.05
C VAL A 114 15.55 -13.41 0.10
N ALA A 115 16.27 -12.29 0.01
CA ALA A 115 16.19 -11.23 1.01
C ALA A 115 14.77 -10.62 1.10
N SER A 116 14.11 -10.44 -0.04
CA SER A 116 12.74 -9.94 -0.14
C SER A 116 11.73 -10.93 0.43
N PHE A 117 11.88 -12.22 0.16
CA PHE A 117 11.03 -13.26 0.73
C PHE A 117 11.10 -13.27 2.26
N ALA A 118 12.32 -13.27 2.81
CA ALA A 118 12.52 -13.25 4.25
C ALA A 118 11.91 -11.99 4.90
N THR A 119 12.18 -10.82 4.32
CA THR A 119 11.70 -9.53 4.84
C THR A 119 10.17 -9.42 4.76
N ASN A 120 9.58 -9.69 3.59
CA ASN A 120 8.13 -9.60 3.40
C ASN A 120 7.38 -10.66 4.23
N SER A 121 7.90 -11.90 4.30
CA SER A 121 7.29 -12.95 5.14
C SER A 121 7.30 -12.56 6.61
N SER A 122 8.40 -11.99 7.11
CA SER A 122 8.45 -11.52 8.50
C SER A 122 7.40 -10.43 8.80
N CYS A 123 7.15 -9.53 7.84
CA CYS A 123 6.14 -8.50 7.96
C CYS A 123 4.71 -9.08 7.94
N VAL A 124 4.44 -10.02 7.02
CA VAL A 124 3.15 -10.73 6.95
C VAL A 124 2.89 -11.50 8.24
N LEU A 125 3.86 -12.26 8.75
CA LEU A 125 3.72 -13.01 10.01
C LEU A 125 3.44 -12.08 11.18
N LEU A 126 4.10 -10.92 11.25
CA LEU A 126 3.82 -9.91 12.28
C LEU A 126 2.39 -9.35 12.18
N LEU A 127 1.90 -9.07 10.96
CA LEU A 127 0.54 -8.56 10.73
C LEU A 127 -0.51 -9.61 11.12
N LEU A 128 -0.30 -10.87 10.76
CA LEU A 128 -1.16 -11.98 11.13
C LEU A 128 -1.16 -12.23 12.64
N TYR A 129 0.02 -12.23 13.27
CA TYR A 129 0.15 -12.32 14.73
C TYR A 129 -0.64 -11.21 15.43
N ARG A 130 -0.47 -9.94 15.01
CA ARG A 130 -1.23 -8.82 15.57
C ARG A 130 -2.74 -9.00 15.40
N ARG A 131 -3.18 -9.49 14.24
CA ARG A 131 -4.60 -9.76 13.98
C ARG A 131 -5.16 -10.86 14.90
N LEU A 132 -4.43 -11.96 15.07
CA LEU A 132 -4.81 -13.07 15.96
C LEU A 132 -4.92 -12.62 17.42
N HIS A 133 -4.08 -11.68 17.85
CA HIS A 133 -4.08 -11.12 19.20
C HIS A 133 -4.89 -9.81 19.33
N CYS A 134 -5.70 -9.46 18.34
CA CYS A 134 -6.52 -8.23 18.33
C CYS A 134 -5.74 -6.92 18.57
N ILE A 135 -4.45 -6.89 18.21
CA ILE A 135 -3.57 -5.73 18.32
C ILE A 135 -3.82 -4.84 17.07
N PRO A 136 -4.20 -3.56 17.24
CA PRO A 136 -4.44 -2.67 16.09
C PRO A 136 -3.14 -2.47 15.29
N GLY A 137 -3.29 -2.18 14.00
CA GLY A 137 -2.19 -1.74 13.13
C GLY A 137 -1.52 -0.45 13.59
N SER A 138 -0.41 -0.07 12.97
CA SER A 138 0.30 1.17 13.32
C SER A 138 0.96 1.83 12.11
N LYS A 139 1.35 3.11 12.25
CA LYS A 139 2.12 3.84 11.22
C LYS A 139 3.47 3.17 10.90
N ALA A 140 4.00 2.37 11.84
CA ALA A 140 5.21 1.60 11.62
C ALA A 140 5.05 0.55 10.50
N ASP A 141 3.82 0.11 10.22
CA ASP A 141 3.55 -0.81 9.11
C ASP A 141 3.90 -0.16 7.76
N SER A 142 3.62 1.14 7.60
CA SER A 142 4.00 1.90 6.40
C SER A 142 5.51 2.02 6.22
N TYR A 143 6.28 2.17 7.31
CA TYR A 143 7.76 2.19 7.22
C TYR A 143 8.33 0.83 6.78
N ARG A 144 7.68 -0.28 7.13
CA ARG A 144 8.07 -1.61 6.64
C ARG A 144 7.82 -1.77 5.15
N VAL A 145 6.70 -1.23 4.65
CA VAL A 145 6.43 -1.17 3.20
C VAL A 145 7.49 -0.35 2.49
N ILE A 146 7.86 0.83 3.01
CA ILE A 146 8.94 1.66 2.46
C ILE A 146 10.27 0.89 2.40
N ALA A 147 10.62 0.16 3.47
CA ALA A 147 11.83 -0.66 3.47
C ALA A 147 11.80 -1.76 2.39
N CYS A 148 10.65 -2.40 2.18
CA CYS A 148 10.47 -3.40 1.12
C CYS A 148 10.53 -2.78 -0.28
N ILE A 149 10.03 -1.55 -0.44
CA ILE A 149 10.16 -0.79 -1.69
C ILE A 149 11.63 -0.54 -2.01
N LEU A 150 12.38 0.02 -1.04
CA LEU A 150 13.81 0.27 -1.19
C LEU A 150 14.59 -1.01 -1.50
N LEU A 151 14.20 -2.13 -0.90
CA LEU A 151 14.84 -3.42 -1.16
C LEU A 151 14.67 -3.85 -2.62
N TYR A 152 13.46 -3.85 -3.18
CA TYR A 152 13.31 -4.28 -4.58
C TYR A 152 13.86 -3.25 -5.57
N THR A 153 13.79 -1.94 -5.28
CA THR A 153 14.36 -0.92 -6.16
C THR A 153 15.88 -0.93 -6.13
N SER A 154 16.51 -1.36 -5.04
CA SER A 154 17.96 -1.58 -5.00
C SER A 154 18.44 -2.64 -5.99
N ALA A 155 17.59 -3.62 -6.34
CA ALA A 155 17.90 -4.59 -7.40
C ALA A 155 17.96 -3.94 -8.78
N MET A 156 17.10 -2.94 -9.05
CA MET A 156 17.16 -2.13 -10.27
C MET A 156 18.46 -1.32 -10.33
N LEU A 157 18.82 -0.69 -9.22
CA LEU A 157 20.05 0.09 -9.11
C LEU A 157 21.29 -0.79 -9.30
N TRP A 158 21.31 -1.97 -8.69
CA TRP A 158 22.42 -2.93 -8.76
C TRP A 158 22.76 -3.34 -10.20
N ARG A 159 21.75 -3.52 -11.05
CA ARG A 159 21.95 -3.87 -12.47
C ARG A 159 22.10 -2.67 -13.41
N GLY A 160 22.18 -1.46 -12.88
CA GLY A 160 22.39 -0.24 -13.65
C GLY A 160 21.14 0.34 -14.33
N ASP A 161 19.93 -0.10 -13.96
CA ASP A 161 18.68 0.44 -14.50
C ASP A 161 18.26 1.73 -13.75
N ILE A 162 19.06 2.78 -13.94
CA ILE A 162 18.92 4.06 -13.22
C ILE A 162 17.62 4.79 -13.62
N GLY A 163 17.21 4.68 -14.89
CA GLY A 163 16.04 5.37 -15.42
C GLY A 163 14.74 4.90 -14.77
N ASN A 164 14.50 3.57 -14.77
CA ASN A 164 13.31 3.02 -14.13
C ASN A 164 13.38 3.14 -12.60
N TYR A 165 14.57 2.97 -12.00
CA TYR A 165 14.77 3.24 -10.58
C TYR A 165 14.31 4.66 -10.19
N ALA A 166 14.80 5.68 -10.91
CA ALA A 166 14.43 7.07 -10.67
C ALA A 166 12.93 7.31 -10.88
N GLY A 167 12.32 6.70 -11.91
CA GLY A 167 10.87 6.78 -12.16
C GLY A 167 10.02 6.18 -11.03
N VAL A 168 10.43 5.03 -10.49
CA VAL A 168 9.78 4.41 -9.31
C VAL A 168 9.92 5.30 -8.09
N MET A 169 11.13 5.78 -7.80
CA MET A 169 11.39 6.64 -6.64
C MET A 169 10.65 7.97 -6.73
N ALA A 170 10.56 8.58 -7.91
CA ALA A 170 9.79 9.80 -8.14
C ALA A 170 8.28 9.56 -7.92
N SER A 171 7.76 8.43 -8.42
CA SER A 171 6.35 8.06 -8.25
C SER A 171 5.98 7.87 -6.79
N TYR A 172 6.78 7.12 -6.02
CA TYR A 172 6.58 6.97 -4.58
C TYR A 172 6.86 8.25 -3.79
N GLY A 173 7.83 9.07 -4.21
CA GLY A 173 8.13 10.34 -3.56
C GLY A 173 6.96 11.32 -3.67
N LEU A 174 6.43 11.50 -4.89
CA LEU A 174 5.27 12.36 -5.14
C LEU A 174 4.00 11.79 -4.49
N GLY A 175 3.76 10.49 -4.65
CA GLY A 175 2.65 9.83 -3.99
C GLY A 175 2.71 9.93 -2.47
N GLY A 176 3.88 9.67 -1.88
CA GLY A 176 4.12 9.78 -0.44
C GLY A 176 3.91 11.20 0.07
N TYR A 177 4.31 12.21 -0.71
CA TYR A 177 4.00 13.61 -0.40
C TYR A 177 2.48 13.88 -0.37
N LEU A 178 1.73 13.39 -1.37
CA LEU A 178 0.26 13.52 -1.41
C LEU A 178 -0.39 12.82 -0.21
N TRP A 179 0.10 11.64 0.17
CA TRP A 179 -0.38 10.91 1.34
C TRP A 179 -0.08 11.63 2.67
N ILE A 180 1.13 12.16 2.85
CA ILE A 180 1.49 12.93 4.05
C ILE A 180 0.62 14.19 4.17
N ARG A 181 0.28 14.81 3.04
CA ARG A 181 -0.56 16.02 2.98
C ARG A 181 -2.05 15.72 2.89
N ASN A 182 -2.48 14.47 3.10
CA ASN A 182 -3.85 14.03 2.87
C ASN A 182 -4.89 14.89 3.61
N GLU A 183 -4.65 15.24 4.88
CA GLU A 183 -5.56 16.11 5.65
C GLU A 183 -5.68 17.51 5.03
N LYS A 184 -4.57 18.09 4.56
CA LYS A 184 -4.55 19.41 3.89
C LYS A 184 -5.22 19.37 2.51
N LEU A 185 -5.30 18.19 1.91
CA LEU A 185 -5.95 17.93 0.63
C LEU A 185 -7.39 17.43 0.80
N GLY A 186 -8.01 17.63 1.97
CA GLY A 186 -9.39 17.22 2.21
C GLY A 186 -9.60 15.70 2.08
N HIS A 187 -8.58 14.91 2.43
CA HIS A 187 -8.53 13.45 2.37
C HIS A 187 -8.47 12.82 0.96
N TRP A 188 -8.28 13.62 -0.09
CA TRP A 188 -8.12 13.13 -1.48
C TRP A 188 -6.70 12.65 -1.81
N GLY A 189 -5.71 13.08 -1.04
CA GLY A 189 -4.30 12.78 -1.28
C GLY A 189 -3.98 11.28 -1.29
N HIS A 190 -4.69 10.46 -0.53
CA HIS A 190 -4.48 9.02 -0.50
C HIS A 190 -4.94 8.33 -1.79
N GLY A 191 -6.10 8.69 -2.34
CA GLY A 191 -6.54 8.17 -3.63
C GLY A 191 -5.63 8.64 -4.77
N LEU A 192 -5.09 9.86 -4.70
CA LEU A 192 -4.09 10.35 -5.65
C LEU A 192 -2.76 9.59 -5.53
N PHE A 193 -2.36 9.18 -4.33
CA PHE A 193 -1.22 8.29 -4.13
C PHE A 193 -1.39 6.96 -4.89
N HIS A 194 -2.59 6.36 -4.90
CA HIS A 194 -2.85 5.14 -5.68
C HIS A 194 -2.69 5.38 -7.18
N LEU A 195 -3.12 6.53 -7.70
CA LEU A 195 -2.92 6.88 -9.12
C LEU A 195 -1.44 7.00 -9.47
N MET A 196 -0.60 7.47 -8.54
CA MET A 196 0.86 7.49 -8.72
C MET A 196 1.48 6.09 -8.76
N LEU A 197 0.76 5.03 -8.39
CA LEU A 197 1.23 3.65 -8.57
C LEU A 197 1.20 3.21 -10.03
N VAL A 198 0.47 3.89 -10.92
CA VAL A 198 0.45 3.58 -12.36
C VAL A 198 1.81 3.85 -13.02
N PRO A 199 2.39 5.07 -12.97
CA PRO A 199 3.73 5.30 -13.50
C PRO A 199 4.80 4.49 -12.76
N CYS A 200 4.64 4.22 -11.47
CA CYS A 200 5.51 3.29 -10.74
C CYS A 200 5.50 1.90 -11.40
N THR A 201 4.31 1.35 -11.64
CA THR A 201 4.12 0.01 -12.21
C THR A 201 4.64 -0.05 -13.65
N TYR A 202 4.43 1.02 -14.44
CA TYR A 202 5.04 1.17 -15.76
C TYR A 202 6.57 1.00 -15.69
N CYS A 203 7.26 1.74 -14.82
CA CYS A 203 8.71 1.64 -14.67
C CYS A 203 9.17 0.24 -14.21
N VAL A 204 8.43 -0.40 -13.29
CA VAL A 204 8.74 -1.77 -12.85
C VAL A 204 8.62 -2.77 -14.00
N VAL A 205 7.56 -2.68 -14.82
CA VAL A 205 7.38 -3.55 -16.01
C VAL A 205 8.47 -3.34 -17.03
N GLN A 206 8.82 -2.08 -17.34
CA GLN A 206 9.92 -1.76 -18.26
C GLN A 206 11.24 -2.35 -17.76
N SER A 207 11.52 -2.17 -16.47
CA SER A 207 12.66 -2.75 -15.79
C SER A 207 12.66 -4.28 -15.90
N ALA A 208 11.56 -4.95 -15.56
CA ALA A 208 11.42 -6.41 -15.63
C ALA A 208 11.57 -6.95 -17.06
N SER A 209 11.29 -6.11 -18.06
CA SER A 209 11.39 -6.49 -19.47
C SER A 209 12.83 -6.46 -20.00
N MET A 210 13.75 -5.77 -19.33
CA MET A 210 15.16 -5.74 -19.70
C MET A 210 15.82 -7.13 -19.60
N PRO A 211 16.87 -7.40 -20.39
CA PRO A 211 17.72 -8.58 -20.21
C PRO A 211 18.21 -8.66 -18.75
N GLN A 212 18.06 -9.85 -18.14
CA GLN A 212 18.51 -10.13 -16.77
C GLN A 212 19.92 -10.73 -16.77
#